data_AF-A0A4U1B5J8-F1
#
_entry.id   AF-A0A4U1B5J8-F1
#
_cell.length_a   1.000
_cell.length_b   1.000
_cell.length_c   1.000
_cell.angle_alpha   90.00
_cell.angle_beta   90.00
_cell.angle_gamma   90.00
#
_symmetry.space_group_name_H-M   'P 1'
#
loop_
_entity.id
_entity.type
_entity.pdbx_description
1 polymer ?
#
loop_
_entity_poly.entity_id
_entity_poly.type
_entity_poly.pdbx_seq_one_letter_code
_entity_poly.pdbx_strand_id
1 'polypeptide(L)'
;MLKRIFVLLPLLLTSSLALAESGENTEAVAEIPLTADAQVFSRYDDDFPAILTFFSQLSEAEIKSFYNDQLGQPTSEKTVYGRLELKYAWDEKSYRVIIDSLQENHREVDVLVSQ
;
A
#
# COMPACT_ATOMS: atom_id res chain seq x y z
N MET A 1 -68.49 -16.75 -24.38
CA MET A 1 -67.90 -18.07 -24.72
C MET A 1 -66.52 -17.86 -25.31
N LEU A 2 -65.52 -18.64 -24.85
CA LEU A 2 -64.16 -18.84 -25.42
C LEU A 2 -63.24 -17.59 -25.49
N LYS A 3 -61.96 -17.61 -25.11
CA LYS A 3 -60.96 -18.68 -25.00
C LYS A 3 -59.94 -18.29 -23.91
N ARG A 4 -59.53 -19.27 -23.09
CA ARG A 4 -58.35 -19.21 -22.22
C ARG A 4 -57.11 -19.23 -23.10
N ILE A 5 -56.21 -18.25 -22.95
CA ILE A 5 -54.85 -18.31 -23.47
C ILE A 5 -53.92 -18.44 -22.27
N PHE A 6 -53.34 -19.63 -22.14
CA PHE A 6 -52.25 -19.93 -21.22
C PHE A 6 -50.97 -19.45 -21.89
N VAL A 7 -50.38 -18.34 -21.43
CA VAL A 7 -49.02 -17.94 -21.84
C VAL A 7 -48.07 -18.46 -20.77
N LEU A 8 -47.45 -19.61 -21.05
CA LEU A 8 -46.25 -20.07 -20.35
C LEU A 8 -45.07 -19.25 -20.88
N LEU A 9 -44.64 -18.25 -20.13
CA LEU A 9 -43.42 -17.51 -20.41
C LEU A 9 -42.23 -18.24 -19.76
N PRO A 10 -41.23 -18.71 -20.51
CA PRO A 10 -40.10 -19.42 -19.92
C PRO A 10 -39.18 -18.42 -19.21
N LEU A 11 -38.89 -18.68 -17.95
CA LEU A 11 -37.93 -17.93 -17.13
C LEU A 11 -36.51 -18.30 -17.62
N LEU A 12 -35.92 -17.45 -18.46
CA LEU A 12 -34.53 -17.55 -18.88
C LEU A 12 -33.62 -17.22 -17.68
N LEU A 13 -33.10 -18.25 -17.00
CA LEU A 13 -31.99 -18.10 -16.09
C LEU A 13 -30.71 -17.82 -16.89
N THR A 14 -30.36 -16.55 -17.05
CA THR A 14 -29.02 -16.16 -17.51
C THR A 14 -28.06 -16.36 -16.34
N SER A 15 -27.33 -17.47 -16.33
CA SER A 15 -26.22 -17.67 -15.40
C SER A 15 -25.07 -16.76 -15.84
N SER A 16 -24.79 -15.71 -15.07
CA SER A 16 -23.59 -14.90 -15.26
C SER A 16 -22.38 -15.77 -14.92
N LEU A 17 -21.61 -16.14 -15.94
CA LEU A 17 -20.31 -16.78 -15.76
C LEU A 17 -19.36 -15.70 -15.20
N ALA A 18 -19.09 -15.73 -13.90
CA ALA A 18 -18.07 -14.89 -13.31
C ALA A 18 -16.70 -15.40 -13.80
N LEU A 19 -16.03 -14.60 -14.62
CA LEU A 19 -14.65 -14.86 -15.01
C LEU A 19 -13.79 -14.57 -13.77
N ALA A 20 -13.24 -15.61 -13.16
CA ALA A 20 -12.24 -15.44 -12.13
C ALA A 20 -10.95 -14.96 -12.81
N GLU A 21 -10.60 -13.70 -12.62
CA GLU A 21 -9.27 -13.22 -12.95
C GLU A 21 -8.28 -13.96 -12.05
N SER A 22 -7.50 -14.85 -12.65
CA SER A 22 -6.32 -15.42 -12.00
C SER A 22 -5.36 -14.25 -11.78
N GLY A 23 -5.27 -13.76 -10.55
CA GLY A 23 -4.27 -12.78 -10.15
C GLY A 23 -2.89 -13.30 -10.53
N GLU A 24 -2.24 -12.61 -11.46
CA GLU A 24 -0.83 -12.80 -11.74
C GLU A 24 -0.08 -12.51 -10.43
N ASN A 25 0.73 -13.45 -9.94
CA ASN A 25 1.64 -13.18 -8.83
C ASN A 25 2.77 -12.29 -9.38
N THR A 26 2.48 -11.00 -9.54
CA THR A 26 3.47 -10.01 -9.88
C THR A 26 4.36 -9.80 -8.65
N GLU A 27 5.62 -10.19 -8.76
CA GLU A 27 6.63 -9.92 -7.73
C GLU A 27 6.79 -8.40 -7.55
N ALA A 28 6.97 -7.94 -6.32
CA ALA A 28 7.10 -6.51 -6.04
C ALA A 28 8.33 -5.90 -6.74
N VAL A 29 8.19 -4.69 -7.31
CA VAL A 29 9.26 -4.01 -8.04
C VAL A 29 10.38 -3.46 -7.13
N ALA A 30 10.12 -3.37 -5.83
CA ALA A 30 11.09 -2.97 -4.82
C ALA A 30 10.78 -3.62 -3.47
N GLU A 31 11.82 -3.98 -2.73
CA GLU A 31 11.70 -4.39 -1.34
C GLU A 31 11.54 -3.15 -0.46
N ILE A 32 10.40 -3.02 0.23
CA ILE A 32 10.15 -1.93 1.17
C ILE A 32 10.25 -2.46 2.60
N PRO A 33 11.27 -2.04 3.39
CA PRO A 33 11.42 -2.48 4.77
C PRO A 33 10.20 -2.12 5.63
N LEU A 34 9.72 -3.11 6.39
CA LEU A 34 8.62 -2.99 7.33
C LEU A 34 9.13 -3.16 8.76
N THR A 35 8.68 -2.30 9.67
CA THR A 35 8.93 -2.49 11.11
C THR A 35 8.22 -3.76 11.60
N ALA A 36 8.74 -4.39 12.64
CA ALA A 36 8.18 -5.65 13.15
C ALA A 36 6.73 -5.52 13.66
N ASP A 37 6.33 -4.32 14.07
CA ASP A 37 5.00 -3.99 14.58
C ASP A 37 4.05 -3.41 13.52
N ALA A 38 4.48 -3.37 12.26
CA ALA A 38 3.77 -2.70 11.20
C ALA A 38 2.38 -3.31 10.96
N GLN A 39 1.36 -2.44 10.96
CA GLN A 39 0.01 -2.75 10.52
C GLN A 39 -0.19 -2.13 9.14
N VAL A 40 -0.04 -2.94 8.09
CA VAL A 40 -0.15 -2.49 6.70
C VAL A 40 -1.58 -2.03 6.40
N PHE A 41 -1.71 -0.78 5.95
CA PHE A 41 -2.98 -0.20 5.53
C PHE A 41 -3.17 -0.34 4.01
N SER A 42 -2.11 -0.08 3.24
CA SER A 42 -2.14 -0.19 1.78
C SER A 42 -0.76 -0.56 1.22
N ARG A 43 -0.75 -1.28 0.09
CA ARG A 43 0.44 -1.69 -0.65
C ARG A 43 0.12 -1.74 -2.14
N TYR A 44 0.89 -0.98 -2.92
CA TYR A 44 0.84 -0.92 -4.37
C TYR A 44 2.28 -0.96 -4.87
N ASP A 45 2.80 -2.15 -5.17
CA ASP A 45 4.21 -2.40 -5.45
C ASP A 45 4.45 -3.26 -6.69
N ASP A 46 3.44 -3.36 -7.56
CA ASP A 46 3.49 -4.04 -8.86
C ASP A 46 4.14 -3.20 -9.97
N ASP A 47 4.25 -1.87 -9.79
CA ASP A 47 5.00 -0.95 -10.65
C ASP A 47 5.52 0.26 -9.85
N PHE A 48 6.37 1.07 -10.49
CA PHE A 48 6.80 2.36 -9.95
C PHE A 48 5.78 3.48 -10.25
N PRO A 49 5.57 4.42 -9.31
CA PRO A 49 6.12 4.43 -7.96
C PRO A 49 5.45 3.37 -7.07
N ALA A 50 6.27 2.58 -6.37
CA ALA A 50 5.77 1.65 -5.37
C ALA A 50 5.39 2.43 -4.11
N ILE A 51 4.23 2.15 -3.54
CA ILE A 51 3.67 2.86 -2.40
C ILE A 51 3.27 1.87 -1.31
N LEU A 52 3.71 2.13 -0.09
CA LEU A 52 3.35 1.39 1.11
C LEU A 52 2.94 2.37 2.21
N THR A 53 1.75 2.19 2.77
CA THR A 53 1.32 2.91 3.97
C THR A 53 1.04 1.91 5.08
N PHE A 54 1.58 2.16 6.27
CA PHE A 54 1.35 1.34 7.45
C PHE A 54 1.32 2.17 8.73
N PHE A 55 0.76 1.59 9.80
CA PHE A 55 0.82 2.16 11.14
C PHE A 55 1.84 1.44 11.99
N SER A 56 2.54 2.18 12.84
CA SER A 56 3.50 1.66 13.83
C SER A 56 3.29 2.32 15.20
N GLN A 57 3.52 1.54 16.25
CA GLN A 57 3.56 1.98 17.64
C GLN A 57 4.92 2.59 18.02
N LEU A 58 5.95 2.40 17.20
CA LEU A 58 7.29 2.93 17.44
C LEU A 58 7.31 4.47 17.44
N SER A 59 8.26 5.05 18.18
CA SER A 59 8.57 6.47 18.12
C SER A 59 9.06 6.90 16.74
N GLU A 60 8.91 8.18 16.39
CA GLU A 60 9.50 8.73 15.16
C GLU A 60 11.01 8.44 15.08
N ALA A 61 11.72 8.57 16.20
CA ALA A 61 13.15 8.29 16.28
C ALA A 61 13.50 6.82 16.04
N GLU A 62 12.68 5.89 16.56
CA GLU A 62 12.86 4.45 16.32
C GLU A 62 12.57 4.08 14.87
N ILE A 63 11.51 4.65 14.25
CA ILE A 63 11.19 4.44 12.84
C ILE A 63 12.31 5.00 11.95
N LYS A 64 12.81 6.21 12.25
CA LYS A 64 13.96 6.79 11.56
C LYS A 64 15.20 5.91 11.71
N SER A 65 15.50 5.42 12.91
CA SER A 65 16.65 4.53 13.14
C SER A 65 16.51 3.24 12.32
N PHE A 66 15.32 2.65 12.31
CA PHE A 66 15.02 1.46 11.51
C PHE A 66 15.33 1.69 10.02
N TYR A 67 14.82 2.77 9.41
CA TYR A 67 15.12 3.05 8.00
C TYR A 67 16.59 3.40 7.77
N ASN A 68 17.26 4.06 8.73
CA ASN A 68 18.68 4.32 8.63
C ASN A 68 19.52 3.04 8.61
N ASP A 69 19.13 2.03 9.38
CA ASP A 69 19.82 0.74 9.44
C ASP A 69 19.60 -0.07 8.15
N GLN A 70 18.45 0.09 7.48
CA GLN A 70 18.10 -0.63 6.25
C GLN A 70 18.61 0.05 4.98
N LEU A 71 18.58 1.39 4.92
CA LEU A 71 18.79 2.16 3.70
C LEU A 71 20.01 3.10 3.78
N GLY A 72 20.75 3.11 4.89
CA GLY A 72 21.85 4.05 5.14
C GLY A 72 21.36 5.42 5.63
N GLN A 73 22.20 6.45 5.52
CA GLN A 73 21.81 7.81 5.96
C GLN A 73 20.94 8.52 4.92
N PRO A 74 19.95 9.33 5.33
CA PRO A 74 19.11 10.05 4.39
C PRO A 74 19.92 11.13 3.65
N THR A 75 19.68 11.24 2.35
CA THR A 75 20.19 12.34 1.51
C THR A 75 19.47 13.66 1.80
N SER A 76 18.27 13.59 2.38
CA SER A 76 17.50 14.76 2.81
C SER A 76 16.60 14.41 4.00
N GLU A 77 16.52 15.33 4.94
CA GLU A 77 15.64 15.25 6.11
C GLU A 77 14.96 16.61 6.30
N LYS A 78 13.63 16.62 6.42
CA LYS A 78 12.86 17.83 6.71
C LYS A 78 11.57 17.48 7.45
N THR A 79 11.14 18.36 8.34
CA THR A 79 9.81 18.27 8.95
C THR A 79 8.88 19.29 8.29
N VAL A 80 7.75 18.84 7.75
CA VAL A 80 6.75 19.69 7.09
C VAL A 80 5.38 19.34 7.65
N TYR A 81 4.68 20.34 8.23
CA TYR A 81 3.36 20.18 8.85
C TYR A 81 3.26 19.02 9.87
N GLY A 82 4.29 18.83 10.69
CA GLY A 82 4.30 17.76 11.70
C GLY A 82 4.52 16.36 11.12
N ARG A 83 5.12 16.28 9.92
CA ARG A 83 5.55 15.01 9.33
C ARG A 83 7.03 15.08 9.01
N LEU A 84 7.80 14.11 9.48
CA LEU A 84 9.20 13.93 9.13
C LEU A 84 9.30 13.25 7.77
N GLU A 85 9.86 13.94 6.78
CA GLU A 85 10.17 13.38 5.46
C GLU A 85 11.67 13.09 5.38
N LEU A 86 12.00 11.83 5.11
CA LEU A 86 13.34 11.30 4.91
C LEU A 86 13.46 10.82 3.47
N LYS A 87 14.53 11.19 2.78
CA LYS A 87 14.86 10.69 1.45
C LYS A 87 16.13 9.87 1.50
N TYR A 88 16.11 8.67 0.93
CA TYR A 88 17.27 7.78 0.83
C TYR A 88 17.54 7.45 -0.63
N ALA A 89 18.80 7.18 -0.93
CA ALA A 89 19.22 6.59 -2.19
C ALA A 89 19.84 5.23 -1.89
N TRP A 90 19.21 4.17 -2.36
CA TRP A 90 19.64 2.79 -2.10
C TRP A 90 19.34 1.92 -3.33
N ASP A 91 20.32 1.14 -3.77
CA ASP A 91 20.19 0.21 -4.90
C ASP A 91 19.53 0.82 -6.16
N GLU A 92 20.09 1.96 -6.60
CA GLU A 92 19.63 2.76 -7.75
C GLU A 92 18.19 3.29 -7.65
N LYS A 93 17.58 3.23 -6.46
CA LYS A 93 16.21 3.69 -6.20
C LYS A 93 16.20 4.85 -5.21
N SER A 94 15.17 5.67 -5.30
CA SER A 94 14.87 6.75 -4.37
C SER A 94 13.74 6.32 -3.44
N TYR A 95 14.03 6.25 -2.13
CA TYR A 95 13.02 5.98 -1.09
C TYR A 95 12.65 7.27 -0.40
N ARG A 96 11.36 7.59 -0.35
CA ARG A 96 10.81 8.70 0.44
C ARG A 96 9.95 8.12 1.55
N VAL A 97 10.43 8.23 2.78
CA VAL A 97 9.73 7.81 4.00
C VAL A 97 9.15 9.05 4.66
N ILE A 98 7.85 9.03 4.95
CA ILE A 98 7.13 10.13 5.60
C ILE A 98 6.50 9.58 6.89
N ILE A 99 6.88 10.13 8.03
CA ILE A 99 6.48 9.66 9.35
C ILE A 99 5.62 10.74 10.01
N ASP A 100 4.45 10.38 10.51
CA ASP A 100 3.65 11.29 11.35
C ASP A 100 4.37 11.55 12.69
N SER A 101 4.72 12.82 12.94
CA SER A 101 5.42 13.26 14.14
C SER A 101 4.47 13.58 15.30
N LEU A 102 3.18 13.79 15.00
CA LEU A 102 2.20 14.36 15.94
C LEU A 102 1.44 13.28 16.71
N GLN A 103 1.26 12.10 16.12
CA GLN A 103 0.55 11.01 16.78
C GLN A 103 1.47 10.21 17.71
N GLU A 104 0.93 9.90 18.89
CA GLU A 104 1.56 8.99 19.84
C GLU A 104 0.91 7.60 19.73
N ASN A 105 1.75 6.56 19.63
CA ASN A 105 1.37 5.13 19.62
C ASN A 105 0.67 4.60 18.36
N HIS A 106 0.34 5.43 17.36
CA HIS A 106 -0.17 4.99 16.06
C HIS A 106 0.35 5.93 14.95
N ARG A 107 1.65 5.91 14.69
CA ARG A 107 2.25 6.74 13.64
C ARG A 107 1.97 6.13 12.28
N GLU A 108 1.39 6.93 11.40
CA GLU A 108 1.31 6.61 9.98
C GLU A 108 2.70 6.80 9.35
N VAL A 109 3.12 5.79 8.60
CA VAL A 109 4.36 5.79 7.82
C VAL A 109 3.99 5.54 6.37
N ASP A 110 4.27 6.53 5.51
CA ASP A 110 4.17 6.39 4.06
C ASP A 110 5.57 6.18 3.48
N VAL A 111 5.71 5.18 2.63
CA VAL A 111 6.93 4.93 1.88
C VAL A 111 6.60 4.95 0.40
N LEU A 112 7.32 5.79 -0.34
CA LEU A 112 7.28 5.79 -1.80
C LEU A 112 8.66 5.43 -2.34
N VAL A 113 8.70 4.52 -3.30
CA VAL A 113 9.92 4.14 -4.01
C VAL A 113 9.80 4.50 -5.48
N SER A 114 10.83 5.12 -6.06
CA SER A 114 10.93 5.40 -7.48
C SER A 114 12.29 4.99 -8.03
N GLN A 115 12.37 4.83 -9.36
CA GLN A 115 13.64 4.85 -10.11
C GLN A 115 14.18 6.27 -10.24
#